data_AF-R6RIM5-F1
#
_entry.id   AF-R6RIM5-F1
#
_cell.length_a   1.000
_cell.length_b   1.000
_cell.length_c   1.000
_cell.angle_alpha   90.00
_cell.angle_beta   90.00
_cell.angle_gamma   90.00
#
_symmetry.space_group_name_H-M   'P 1'
#
loop_
_entity.id
_entity.type
_entity.pdbx_description
1 polymer ?
#
loop_
_entity_poly.entity_id
_entity_poly.type
_entity_poly.pdbx_seq_one_letter_code
_entity_poly.pdbx_strand_id
1 'polypeptide(L)'
;MFRKLFGETETQQLNYLKPRIILVIVFVAVLLVGVVTHFMGIEPFSRTCMNISSLLYAVSAIVFGWHFLKSMFGFASLGALFSGNIVFGVVIMVVYFLLSAVLCLITLVLGIGRFIYLLVKKANQGLED
;
A
#
# COMPACT_ATOMS: atom_id res chain seq x y z
N MET A 1 12.16 -3.65 12.39
CA MET A 1 10.98 -3.81 11.51
C MET A 1 11.06 -2.95 10.26
N PHE A 2 11.22 -1.61 10.39
CA PHE A 2 11.26 -0.69 9.25
C PHE A 2 12.31 -1.01 8.18
N ARG A 3 13.51 -1.50 8.55
CA ARG A 3 14.54 -1.93 7.59
C ARG A 3 14.09 -3.07 6.68
N LYS A 4 13.43 -4.09 7.25
CA LYS A 4 12.87 -5.20 6.47
C LYS A 4 11.70 -4.73 5.59
N LEU A 5 10.88 -3.81 6.09
CA LEU A 5 9.64 -3.38 5.46
C LEU A 5 9.80 -2.37 4.32
N PHE A 6 10.75 -1.46 4.47
CA PHE A 6 10.86 -0.27 3.62
C PHE A 6 12.24 -0.12 2.97
N GLY A 7 13.24 -0.92 3.37
CA GLY A 7 14.58 -0.89 2.80
C GLY A 7 15.68 -0.73 3.85
N GLU A 8 16.88 -1.21 3.52
CA GLU A 8 18.06 -1.21 4.40
C GLU A 8 18.52 0.21 4.74
N THR A 9 18.44 1.14 3.77
CA THR A 9 18.90 2.53 3.89
C THR A 9 17.77 3.56 3.91
N GLU A 10 18.03 4.75 4.45
CA GLU A 10 17.02 5.82 4.55
C GLU A 10 16.59 6.37 3.18
N THR A 11 17.49 6.38 2.19
CA THR A 11 17.19 6.78 0.80
C THR A 11 16.32 5.75 0.08
N GLN A 12 16.58 4.45 0.29
CA GLN A 12 15.72 3.38 -0.23
C GLN A 12 14.32 3.44 0.38
N GLN A 13 14.23 3.72 1.68
CA GLN A 13 12.95 3.94 2.36
C GLN A 13 12.21 5.13 1.73
N LEU A 14 12.85 6.28 1.56
CA LEU A 14 12.22 7.45 0.93
C LEU A 14 11.72 7.15 -0.50
N ASN A 15 12.55 6.52 -1.34
CA ASN A 15 12.17 6.17 -2.72
C ASN A 15 11.03 5.15 -2.79
N TYR A 16 10.96 4.25 -1.80
CA TYR A 16 9.90 3.28 -1.69
C TYR A 16 8.59 3.89 -1.17
N LEU A 17 8.68 4.83 -0.22
CA LEU A 17 7.53 5.47 0.44
C LEU A 17 6.90 6.60 -0.39
N LYS A 18 7.70 7.35 -1.15
CA LYS A 18 7.26 8.49 -1.96
C LYS A 18 6.12 8.14 -2.95
N PRO A 19 6.25 7.15 -3.86
CA PRO A 19 5.16 6.82 -4.78
C PRO A 19 3.93 6.27 -4.08
N ARG A 20 4.11 5.64 -2.92
CA ARG A 20 3.00 5.06 -2.13
C ARG A 20 2.17 6.14 -1.48
N ILE A 21 2.82 7.14 -0.89
CA ILE A 21 2.12 8.26 -0.27
C ILE A 21 1.41 9.10 -1.33
N ILE A 22 2.01 9.29 -2.51
CA ILE A 22 1.33 9.93 -3.64
C ILE A 22 0.06 9.14 -4.02
N LEU A 23 0.15 7.80 -4.14
CA LEU A 23 -1.01 6.96 -4.45
C LEU A 23 -2.12 7.10 -3.41
N VAL A 24 -1.77 7.13 -2.12
CA VAL A 24 -2.72 7.34 -1.02
C VAL A 24 -3.37 8.71 -1.08
N ILE A 25 -2.60 9.77 -1.35
CA ILE A 25 -3.13 11.13 -1.52
C ILE A 25 -4.12 11.18 -2.69
N VAL A 26 -3.77 10.58 -3.83
CA VAL A 26 -4.65 10.51 -5.00
C VAL A 26 -5.93 9.73 -4.68
N PHE A 27 -5.81 8.58 -4.02
CA PHE A 27 -6.94 7.78 -3.58
C PHE A 27 -7.90 8.58 -2.67
N VAL A 28 -7.36 9.26 -1.66
CA VAL A 28 -8.15 10.09 -0.73
C VAL A 28 -8.82 11.25 -1.46
N ALA A 29 -8.11 11.92 -2.39
CA ALA A 29 -8.68 13.00 -3.17
C ALA A 29 -9.86 12.55 -4.04
N VAL A 30 -9.72 11.43 -4.76
CA VAL A 30 -10.81 10.88 -5.58
C VAL A 30 -11.99 10.42 -4.73
N LEU A 31 -11.71 9.84 -3.55
CA LEU A 31 -12.75 9.42 -2.61
C LEU A 31 -13.52 10.64 -2.08
N LEU A 32 -12.83 11.71 -1.69
CA LEU A 32 -13.45 12.95 -1.23
C LEU A 32 -14.31 13.58 -2.32
N VAL A 33 -13.85 13.63 -3.57
CA VAL A 33 -14.65 14.12 -4.70
C VAL A 33 -15.91 13.25 -4.91
N GLY A 34 -15.77 11.92 -4.82
CA GLY A 34 -16.90 11.00 -4.92
C GLY A 34 -17.94 11.18 -3.80
N VAL A 35 -17.47 11.46 -2.58
CA VAL A 35 -18.33 11.71 -1.41
C VAL A 35 -19.03 13.07 -1.53
N VAL A 36 -18.30 14.14 -1.89
CA VAL A 36 -18.88 15.47 -2.07
C VAL A 36 -19.96 15.46 -3.16
N THR A 37 -19.67 14.83 -4.30
CA THR A 37 -20.61 14.73 -5.41
C THR A 37 -21.83 13.85 -5.09
N HIS A 38 -21.69 12.90 -4.16
CA HIS A 38 -22.82 12.17 -3.59
C HIS A 38 -23.77 13.10 -2.85
N PHE A 39 -23.23 13.94 -1.95
CA PHE A 39 -24.01 14.92 -1.20
C PHE A 39 -24.65 16.00 -2.08
N MET A 40 -24.06 16.28 -3.25
CA MET A 40 -24.62 17.20 -4.25
C MET A 40 -25.69 16.57 -5.16
N GLY A 41 -26.01 15.28 -4.99
CA GLY A 41 -27.03 14.59 -5.79
C GLY A 41 -26.58 14.17 -7.19
N ILE A 42 -25.28 14.22 -7.50
CA ILE A 42 -24.72 13.82 -8.80
C ILE A 42 -24.33 12.33 -8.73
N GLU A 43 -25.35 11.47 -8.62
CA GLU A 43 -25.18 10.02 -8.46
C GLU A 43 -24.27 9.31 -9.49
N PRO A 44 -24.36 9.56 -10.81
CA PRO A 44 -23.54 8.84 -11.78
C PRO A 44 -22.05 9.19 -11.64
N PHE A 45 -21.73 10.43 -11.29
CA PHE A 45 -20.35 10.87 -11.06
C PHE A 45 -19.81 10.32 -9.75
N SER A 46 -20.59 10.40 -8.67
CA SER A 46 -20.24 9.83 -7.37
C SER A 46 -19.93 8.33 -7.45
N ARG A 47 -20.80 7.55 -8.11
CA ARG A 47 -20.61 6.10 -8.28
C ARG A 47 -19.34 5.78 -9.06
N THR A 48 -19.04 6.56 -10.10
CA THR A 48 -17.82 6.39 -10.90
C THR A 48 -16.58 6.66 -10.05
N CYS A 49 -16.55 7.77 -9.31
CA CYS A 49 -15.46 8.09 -8.40
C CYS A 49 -15.27 7.03 -7.30
N MET A 50 -16.35 6.56 -6.68
CA MET A 50 -16.27 5.51 -5.64
C MET A 50 -15.74 4.19 -6.19
N ASN A 51 -16.17 3.78 -7.40
CA ASN A 51 -15.67 2.57 -8.04
C ASN A 51 -14.18 2.68 -8.38
N ILE A 52 -13.74 3.84 -8.89
CA ILE A 52 -12.34 4.11 -9.18
C ILE A 52 -11.51 4.07 -7.88
N SER A 53 -11.99 4.71 -6.81
CA SER A 53 -11.33 4.66 -5.50
C SER A 53 -11.23 3.24 -4.95
N SER A 54 -12.29 2.44 -5.07
CA SER A 54 -12.29 1.03 -4.65
C SER A 54 -11.25 0.21 -5.43
N LEU A 55 -11.14 0.44 -6.74
CA LEU A 55 -10.18 -0.26 -7.59
C LEU A 55 -8.74 0.15 -7.28
N LEU A 56 -8.49 1.44 -7.07
CA LEU A 56 -7.20 1.96 -6.61
C LEU A 56 -6.79 1.36 -5.25
N TYR A 57 -7.75 1.24 -4.32
CA TYR A 57 -7.52 0.59 -3.03
C TYR A 57 -7.20 -0.90 -3.19
N ALA A 58 -7.95 -1.63 -4.03
CA ALA A 58 -7.70 -3.05 -4.26
C ALA A 58 -6.31 -3.30 -4.87
N VAL A 59 -5.95 -2.54 -5.91
CA VAL A 59 -4.63 -2.65 -6.57
C VAL A 59 -3.50 -2.32 -5.60
N SER A 60 -3.66 -1.25 -4.81
CA SER A 60 -2.65 -0.89 -3.80
C SER A 60 -2.54 -1.93 -2.69
N ALA A 61 -3.66 -2.45 -2.19
CA ALA A 61 -3.67 -3.50 -1.18
C ALA A 61 -2.95 -4.77 -1.64
N ILE A 62 -3.17 -5.19 -2.89
CA ILE A 62 -2.51 -6.37 -3.47
C ILE A 62 -1.01 -6.11 -3.64
N VAL A 63 -0.62 -5.01 -4.29
CA VAL A 63 0.79 -4.72 -4.59
C VAL A 63 1.59 -4.51 -3.30
N PHE A 64 1.02 -3.79 -2.33
CA PHE A 64 1.70 -3.45 -1.09
C PHE A 64 1.64 -4.57 -0.06
N GLY A 65 0.50 -5.22 0.09
CA GLY A 65 0.37 -6.40 0.93
C GLY A 65 1.25 -7.54 0.44
N TRP A 66 1.39 -7.74 -0.87
CA TRP A 66 2.34 -8.70 -1.44
C TRP A 66 3.79 -8.39 -1.04
N HIS A 67 4.22 -7.13 -1.14
CA HIS A 67 5.57 -6.74 -0.74
C HIS A 67 5.80 -6.92 0.77
N PHE A 68 4.81 -6.57 1.60
CA PHE A 68 4.85 -6.81 3.04
C PHE A 68 5.00 -8.30 3.37
N LEU A 69 4.20 -9.14 2.72
CA LEU A 69 4.22 -10.58 2.92
C LEU A 69 5.56 -11.19 2.51
N LYS A 70 6.12 -10.78 1.37
CA LYS A 70 7.48 -11.17 0.97
C LYS A 70 8.52 -10.75 2.00
N SER A 71 8.44 -9.53 2.50
CA SER A 71 9.35 -8.96 3.49
C SER A 71 9.29 -9.68 4.85
N MET A 72 8.10 -10.10 5.29
CA MET A 72 7.90 -10.71 6.60
C MET A 72 8.02 -12.23 6.61
N PHE A 73 7.54 -12.90 5.57
CA PHE A 73 7.50 -14.36 5.51
C PHE A 73 8.57 -14.97 4.58
N GLY A 74 9.32 -14.16 3.84
CA GLY A 74 10.50 -14.62 3.09
C GLY A 74 10.20 -15.42 1.82
N PHE A 75 8.95 -15.48 1.35
CA PHE A 75 8.61 -16.18 0.12
C PHE A 75 9.18 -15.47 -1.12
N ALA A 76 9.98 -16.18 -1.91
CA ALA A 76 10.65 -15.62 -3.08
C ALA A 76 9.66 -15.30 -4.24
N SER A 77 8.67 -16.16 -4.51
CA SER A 77 7.75 -16.02 -5.65
C SER A 77 6.40 -16.70 -5.44
N LEU A 78 5.39 -16.29 -6.24
CA LEU A 78 4.08 -16.96 -6.32
C LEU A 78 4.25 -18.44 -6.72
N GLY A 79 5.19 -18.75 -7.62
CA GLY A 79 5.44 -20.13 -8.08
C GLY A 79 5.94 -21.06 -6.97
N ALA A 80 6.68 -20.54 -5.98
CA ALA A 80 7.12 -21.32 -4.83
C ALA A 80 5.95 -21.78 -3.94
N LEU A 81 4.82 -21.05 -3.95
CA LEU A 81 3.63 -21.44 -3.19
C LEU A 81 2.90 -22.64 -3.83
N PHE A 82 3.09 -22.88 -5.13
CA PHE A 82 2.40 -23.94 -5.88
C PHE A 82 3.26 -25.18 -6.14
N SER A 83 4.55 -25.18 -5.80
CA SER A 83 5.49 -26.23 -6.24
C SER A 83 5.33 -27.57 -5.53
N GLY A 84 4.78 -27.59 -4.31
CA GLY A 84 4.59 -28.83 -3.52
C GLY A 84 3.18 -29.40 -3.55
N ASN A 85 2.17 -28.54 -3.61
CA ASN A 85 0.76 -28.92 -3.69
C ASN A 85 -0.08 -27.72 -4.15
N ILE A 86 -0.73 -27.84 -5.31
CA ILE A 86 -1.50 -26.74 -5.92
C ILE A 86 -2.65 -26.32 -5.01
N VAL A 87 -3.38 -27.27 -4.41
CA VAL A 87 -4.52 -26.98 -3.52
C VAL A 87 -4.04 -26.19 -2.30
N PHE A 88 -2.91 -26.60 -1.71
CA PHE A 88 -2.33 -25.89 -0.57
C PHE A 88 -1.85 -24.49 -0.97
N GLY A 89 -1.26 -24.34 -2.15
CA GLY A 89 -0.87 -23.06 -2.72
C GLY A 89 -2.06 -22.11 -2.93
N VAL A 90 -3.19 -22.62 -3.43
CA VAL A 90 -4.42 -21.83 -3.58
C VAL A 90 -4.95 -21.37 -2.22
N VAL A 91 -5.03 -22.26 -1.23
CA VAL A 91 -5.50 -21.92 0.12
C VAL A 91 -4.64 -20.80 0.73
N ILE A 92 -3.31 -20.95 0.67
CA ILE A 92 -2.38 -19.94 1.15
C ILE A 92 -2.56 -18.61 0.41
N MET A 93 -2.75 -18.65 -0.91
CA MET A 93 -2.95 -17.45 -1.74
C MET A 93 -4.23 -16.70 -1.35
N VAL A 94 -5.33 -17.41 -1.09
CA VAL A 94 -6.60 -16.80 -0.64
C VAL A 94 -6.45 -16.18 0.75
N VAL A 95 -5.82 -16.88 1.70
CA VAL A 95 -5.54 -16.33 3.04
C VAL A 95 -4.67 -15.09 2.94
N TYR A 96 -3.66 -15.10 2.06
CA TYR A 96 -2.83 -13.93 1.83
C TYR A 96 -3.59 -12.75 1.24
N PHE A 97 -4.52 -12.99 0.31
CA PHE A 97 -5.34 -11.93 -0.25
C PHE A 97 -6.18 -11.25 0.84
N LEU A 98 -6.80 -12.04 1.72
CA LEU A 98 -7.58 -11.53 2.85
C LEU A 98 -6.71 -10.76 3.85
N LEU A 99 -5.53 -11.29 4.19
CA LEU A 99 -4.59 -10.61 5.09
C LEU A 99 -4.01 -9.33 4.47
N SER A 100 -3.78 -9.32 3.16
CA SER A 100 -3.18 -8.18 2.45
C SER A 100 -4.03 -6.90 2.57
N ALA A 101 -5.35 -7.02 2.58
CA ALA A 101 -6.27 -5.89 2.77
C ALA A 101 -6.07 -5.21 4.14
N VAL A 102 -6.01 -6.00 5.22
CA VAL A 102 -5.81 -5.49 6.58
C VAL A 102 -4.38 -4.97 6.77
N LEU A 103 -3.39 -5.72 6.28
CA LEU A 103 -1.98 -5.37 6.42
C LEU A 103 -1.62 -4.12 5.59
N CYS A 104 -2.32 -3.85 4.47
CA CYS A 104 -2.14 -2.63 3.70
C CYS A 104 -2.42 -1.39 4.55
N LEU A 105 -3.48 -1.38 5.35
CA LEU A 105 -3.80 -0.25 6.23
C LEU A 105 -2.71 -0.03 7.28
N ILE A 106 -2.26 -1.11 7.94
CA ILE A 106 -1.22 -1.03 8.98
C ILE A 106 0.10 -0.52 8.39
N THR A 107 0.51 -1.07 7.24
CA THR A 107 1.77 -0.68 6.58
C THR A 107 1.73 0.74 6.05
N LEU A 108 0.57 1.22 5.63
CA LEU A 108 0.35 2.59 5.19
C LEU A 108 0.47 3.57 6.35
N VAL A 109 -0.17 3.30 7.50
CA VAL A 109 -0.05 4.16 8.70
C VAL A 109 1.38 4.22 9.20
N LEU A 110 2.05 3.06 9.32
CA LEU A 110 3.46 3.00 9.71
C LEU A 110 4.37 3.69 8.68
N GLY A 111 4.04 3.57 7.40
CA GLY A 111 4.77 4.20 6.32
C GLY A 111 4.66 5.72 6.35
N ILE A 112 3.46 6.28 6.51
CA ILE A 112 3.25 7.73 6.63
C ILE A 112 4.05 8.29 7.81
N GLY A 113 3.98 7.65 8.98
CA GLY A 113 4.75 8.08 10.15
C GLY A 113 6.27 8.06 9.89
N ARG A 114 6.77 7.00 9.24
CA ARG A 114 8.18 6.91 8.86
C ARG A 114 8.59 7.95 7.83
N PHE A 115 7.73 8.26 6.85
CA PHE A 115 7.99 9.25 5.82
C PHE A 115 8.07 10.68 6.40
N ILE A 116 7.12 11.04 7.27
CA ILE A 116 7.15 12.35 7.97
C ILE A 116 8.42 12.45 8.81
N TYR A 117 8.78 11.40 9.55
CA TYR A 117 10.02 11.38 10.32
C TYR A 117 11.25 11.58 9.41
N LEU A 118 11.32 10.90 8.26
CA LEU A 118 12.44 11.04 7.32
C LEU A 118 12.49 12.43 6.68
N LEU A 119 11.34 13.05 6.40
CA LEU A 119 11.28 14.43 5.90
C LEU A 119 11.73 15.44 6.95
N VAL A 120 11.24 15.32 8.19
CA VAL A 120 11.66 16.18 9.31
C VAL A 120 13.14 15.99 9.60
N LYS A 121 13.64 14.76 9.55
CA LYS A 121 15.07 14.46 9.68
C LYS A 121 15.88 15.07 8.54
N LYS A 122 15.43 14.95 7.27
CA LYS A 122 16.10 15.59 6.12
C LYS A 122 16.12 17.11 6.26
N ALA A 123 15.02 17.71 6.72
CA ALA A 123 14.91 19.15 6.96
C ALA A 123 15.77 19.64 8.13
N ASN A 124 15.84 18.88 9.24
CA ASN A 124 16.61 19.25 10.43
C ASN A 124 18.11 18.94 10.32
N GLN A 125 18.52 18.01 9.47
CA GLN A 125 19.93 17.61 9.32
C GLN A 125 20.61 18.16 8.07
N GLY A 126 19.92 18.95 7.23
CA GLY A 126 20.55 19.65 6.11
C GLY A 126 21.33 18.75 5.17
N LEU A 127 20.87 17.53 4.91
CA LEU A 127 21.51 16.66 3.92
C LEU A 127 21.06 17.12 2.53
N GLU A 128 21.90 18.00 1.96
CA GLU A 128 22.03 18.23 0.51
C GLU A 128 22.11 16.88 -0.23
N ASP A 129 21.59 16.91 -1.46
CA ASP A 129 21.29 15.74 -2.29
C ASP A 129 22.51 14.88 -2.66
#